data_AF-A0A8T3CFD4-F1
#
_entry.id   AF-A0A8T3CFD4-F1
#
_cell.length_a   1.000
_cell.length_b   1.000
_cell.length_c   1.000
_cell.angle_alpha   90.00
_cell.angle_beta   90.00
_cell.angle_gamma   90.00
#
_symmetry.space_group_name_H-M   'P 1'
#
loop_
_entity.id
_entity.type
_entity.pdbx_description
1 polymer ?
#
loop_
_entity_poly.entity_id
_entity_poly.type
_entity_poly.pdbx_seq_one_letter_code
_entity_poly.pdbx_strand_id
1 'polypeptide(L)' 'MGTGVAHLARQRLCAQDGGVCVTALDGYYVESVVCVLLGLSWWLWLGKRMRSLQDKSPSAWQCPKTR' A
#
# COMPACT_ATOMS: atom_id res chain seq x y z
N MET A 1 13.92 -15.96 15.86
CA MET A 1 13.55 -17.39 15.85
C MET A 1 12.72 -17.80 17.09
N GLY A 2 11.77 -16.98 17.57
CA GLY A 2 11.12 -17.21 18.88
C GLY A 2 9.59 -17.11 18.93
N THR A 3 8.92 -16.88 17.81
CA THR A 3 7.46 -16.60 17.78
C THR A 3 6.60 -17.80 17.37
N GLY A 4 7.19 -18.87 16.81
CA GLY A 4 6.43 -20.01 16.26
C GLY A 4 5.73 -20.89 17.29
N VAL A 5 6.36 -21.17 18.44
CA VAL A 5 5.80 -22.08 19.46
C VAL A 5 4.67 -21.45 20.28
N ALA A 6 4.71 -20.13 20.52
CA ALA A 6 3.71 -19.42 21.30
C ALA A 6 2.40 -19.21 20.53
N HIS A 7 2.47 -19.09 19.20
CA HIS A 7 1.29 -18.92 18.35
C HIS A 7 0.43 -20.20 18.31
N LEU A 8 1.07 -21.36 18.13
CA LEU A 8 0.40 -22.67 18.11
C LEU A 8 -0.27 -22.99 19.46
N ALA A 9 0.37 -22.65 20.58
CA ALA A 9 -0.21 -22.86 21.90
C ALA A 9 -1.49 -22.05 22.12
N ARG A 10 -1.52 -20.77 21.70
CA ARG A 10 -2.72 -19.91 21.81
C ARG A 10 -3.87 -20.39 20.92
N GLN A 11 -3.58 -20.81 19.69
CA GLN A 11 -4.59 -21.38 18.78
C GLN A 11 -5.21 -22.66 19.35
N ARG A 12 -4.37 -23.55 19.91
CA ARG A 12 -4.81 -24.80 20.55
C ARG A 12 -5.69 -24.55 21.78
N LEU A 13 -5.33 -23.58 22.62
CA LEU A 13 -6.11 -23.21 23.80
C LEU A 13 -7.47 -22.61 23.43
N CYS A 14 -7.51 -21.70 22.45
CA CYS A 14 -8.75 -21.08 22.00
C CYS A 14 -9.71 -22.10 21.33
N ALA A 15 -9.17 -23.05 20.56
CA ALA A 15 -9.96 -24.13 19.96
C ALA A 15 -10.49 -25.15 21.00
N GLN A 16 -9.74 -25.42 22.07
CA GLN A 16 -10.19 -26.32 23.14
C GLN A 16 -11.33 -25.72 23.98
N ASP A 17 -11.38 -24.40 24.10
CA ASP A 17 -12.45 -23.68 24.81
C ASP A 17 -13.74 -23.53 23.97
N GLY A 18 -13.83 -24.24 22.83
CA GLY A 18 -14.98 -24.19 21.91
C GLY A 18 -15.07 -22.91 21.07
N GLY A 19 -14.03 -22.07 21.10
CA GLY A 19 -13.96 -20.82 20.34
C GLY A 19 -13.42 -21.00 18.92
N VAL A 20 -13.85 -20.12 18.01
CA VAL A 20 -13.29 -20.06 16.64
C VAL A 20 -12.06 -19.18 16.67
N CYS A 21 -10.87 -19.80 16.69
CA CYS A 21 -9.61 -19.07 16.67
C CYS A 21 -9.27 -18.60 15.24
N VAL A 22 -9.84 -17.46 14.83
CA VAL A 22 -9.58 -16.83 13.53
C VAL A 22 -8.40 -15.86 13.61
N THR A 23 -7.37 -16.09 12.80
CA THR A 23 -6.26 -15.14 12.61
C THR A 23 -6.72 -14.01 11.70
N ALA A 24 -7.47 -13.04 12.26
CA ALA A 24 -8.09 -11.97 11.49
C ALA A 24 -7.09 -10.94 10.92
N LEU A 25 -5.87 -10.86 11.47
CA LEU A 25 -4.85 -9.93 11.05
C LEU A 25 -3.54 -10.68 10.81
N ASP A 26 -3.33 -11.07 9.54
CA ASP A 26 -2.08 -11.65 9.06
C ASP A 26 -1.22 -10.58 8.36
N GLY A 27 0.09 -10.84 8.29
CA GLY A 27 1.03 -9.99 7.55
C GLY A 27 0.60 -9.77 6.10
N TYR A 28 -0.04 -10.76 5.48
CA TYR A 28 -0.59 -10.67 4.12
C TYR A 28 -1.58 -9.51 3.95
N TYR A 29 -2.51 -9.35 4.90
CA TYR A 29 -3.52 -8.29 4.81
C TYR A 29 -2.89 -6.92 5.06
N VAL A 30 -1.94 -6.82 5.98
CA VAL A 30 -1.22 -5.57 6.26
C VAL A 30 -0.37 -5.16 5.05
N GLU A 31 0.41 -6.08 4.48
CA GLU A 31 1.24 -5.84 3.31
C GLU A 31 0.39 -5.44 2.10
N SER A 32 -0.69 -6.19 1.85
CA SER A 32 -1.61 -5.90 0.73
C SER A 32 -2.20 -4.50 0.85
N VAL A 33 -2.65 -4.08 2.03
CA VAL A 33 -3.18 -2.72 2.27
C VAL A 33 -2.09 -1.67 2.04
N VAL A 34 -0.88 -1.88 2.56
CA VAL A 34 0.24 -0.96 2.37
C VAL A 34 0.58 -0.79 0.88
N CYS A 35 0.68 -1.89 0.13
CA CYS A 35 0.95 -1.86 -1.31
C CYS A 35 -0.12 -1.09 -2.09
N VAL A 36 -1.41 -1.27 -1.75
CA VAL A 36 -2.51 -0.54 -2.39
C VAL A 36 -2.43 0.96 -2.07
N LEU A 37 -2.19 1.34 -0.82
CA LEU A 37 -2.08 2.74 -0.43
C LEU A 37 -0.91 3.45 -1.12
N LEU A 38 0.24 2.77 -1.22
CA LEU A 38 1.41 3.29 -1.95
C LEU A 38 1.10 3.45 -3.44
N GLY A 39 0.47 2.46 -4.06
CA GLY A 39 0.08 2.50 -5.48
C GLY A 39 -0.91 3.62 -5.79
N LEU A 40 -1.94 3.79 -4.97
CA LEU A 40 -2.93 4.86 -5.13
C LEU A 40 -2.32 6.25 -4.92
N SER A 41 -1.46 6.39 -3.91
CA SER A 41 -0.75 7.65 -3.65
C SER A 41 0.11 8.07 -4.84
N TRP A 42 0.87 7.12 -5.40
CA TRP A 42 1.67 7.35 -6.59
C TRP A 42 0.80 7.71 -7.80
N TRP A 43 -0.27 6.96 -8.03
CA TRP A 43 -1.16 7.19 -9.18
C TRP A 43 -1.83 8.57 -9.13
N LEU A 44 -2.31 9.00 -7.97
CA LEU A 44 -2.92 10.32 -7.79
C LEU A 44 -1.90 11.45 -7.99
N TRP A 45 -0.68 11.27 -7.50
CA TRP A 45 0.37 12.29 -7.60
C TRP A 45 0.91 12.41 -9.03
N LEU A 46 1.24 11.29 -9.67
CA LEU A 46 1.71 11.26 -11.04
C LEU A 46 0.61 11.65 -12.03
N GLY A 47 -0.64 11.22 -11.80
CA GLY A 47 -1.79 11.61 -12.61
C GLY A 47 -2.03 13.12 -12.59
N LYS A 48 -1.98 13.75 -11.42
CA LYS A 48 -2.06 15.22 -11.30
C LYS A 48 -0.90 15.92 -12.01
N ARG A 49 0.31 15.39 -11.86
CA ARG A 49 1.51 15.97 -12.48
C ARG A 49 1.48 15.85 -14.00
N MET A 50 1.08 14.69 -14.54
CA MET A 50 0.90 14.52 -15.98
C MET A 50 -0.19 15.42 -16.53
N ARG A 51 -1.31 15.57 -15.83
CA ARG A 51 -2.38 16.48 -16.26
C ARG A 51 -1.95 17.93 -16.24
N SER A 52 -1.19 18.34 -15.23
CA SER A 52 -0.58 19.67 -15.15
C SER A 52 0.45 19.93 -16.26
N LEU A 53 1.20 18.90 -16.69
CA LEU A 53 2.12 19.01 -17.81
C LEU A 53 1.40 19.08 -19.15
N GLN A 54 0.29 18.34 -19.33
CA GLN A 54 -0.53 18.42 -20.55
C GLN A 54 -1.28 19.75 -20.68
N ASP A 55 -1.64 20.37 -19.55
CA ASP A 55 -2.31 21.68 -19.51
C ASP A 55 -1.35 22.85 -19.76
N LYS A 56 -0.02 22.61 -19.76
CA LYS A 56 0.96 23.64 -20.11
C LYS A 56 0.86 23.99 -21.58
N SER A 57 0.56 25.26 -21.85
CA SER A 57 0.45 25.82 -23.20
C SER A 57 1.71 25.54 -24.04
N PRO A 58 1.58 25.38 -25.38
CA PRO A 58 2.70 25.10 -26.27
C PRO A 58 3.83 26.14 -26.20
N SER A 59 3.55 27.36 -25.76
CA SER A 59 4.56 28.40 -25.48
C SER A 59 5.51 28.07 -24.33
N ALA A 60 5.09 27.24 -23.36
CA ALA A 60 5.95 26.79 -22.25
C ALA A 60 6.97 25.72 -22.69
N TRP A 61 6.75 25.10 -23.86
CA TRP A 61 7.63 24.09 -24.46
C TRP A 61 8.55 24.67 -25.53
N GLN A 62 8.38 25.95 -25.89
CA GLN A 62 9.24 26.63 -26.85
C GLN A 62 10.56 27.01 -26.17
N CYS A 63 11.68 26.69 -26.82
CA CYS A 63 12.99 27.15 -26.36
C CYS A 63 13.03 28.69 -26.35
N PRO A 64 13.47 29.32 -25.24
CA PRO A 64 13.67 30.75 -25.24
C PRO A 64 14.73 31.09 -26.30
N LYS A 65 14.36 31.92 -27.28
CA LYS A 65 15.37 32.53 -28.16
C LYS A 65 16.20 33.48 -27.31
N THR A 66 17.33 33.01 -26.80
CA THR A 66 18.39 33.93 -26.37
C THR A 66 18.91 34.65 -27.61
N ARG A 67 19.04 35.98 -27.52
CA ARG A 67 19.70 36.80 -28.54
C ARG A 67 21.21 36.57 -28.52
#